data_AF-A0A239M9G4-F1
#
_entry.id   AF-A0A239M9G4-F1
#
_cell.length_a   1.000
_cell.length_b   1.000
_cell.length_c   1.000
_cell.angle_alpha   90.00
_cell.angle_beta   90.00
_cell.angle_gamma   90.00
#
_symmetry.space_group_name_H-M   'P 1'
#
loop_
_entity.id
_entity.type
_entity.pdbx_description
1 polymer ?
#
loop_
_entity_poly.entity_id
_entity_poly.type
_entity_poly.pdbx_seq_one_letter_code
_entity_poly.pdbx_strand_id
1 'polypeptide(L)' 'MRHTYNGMAASDLRGVVWQKSRHSNANGQCVELAALPDGDVAVRNSRFPDGPALIYTKAEIESLIVGMKNGEFDHFVAN' A
#
# COMPACT_ATOMS: atom_id res chain seq x y z
N MET A 1 11.46 11.31 16.85
CA MET A 1 10.40 10.95 15.88
C MET A 1 11.12 10.39 14.66
N ARG A 2 10.79 9.17 14.21
CA ARG A 2 11.43 8.62 13.01
C ARG A 2 10.83 9.33 11.81
N HIS A 3 11.69 9.90 10.97
CA HIS A 3 11.27 10.55 9.74
C HIS A 3 10.78 9.48 8.76
N THR A 4 9.51 9.55 8.37
CA THR A 4 8.95 8.71 7.30
C THR A 4 9.62 9.09 5.98
N TYR A 5 10.06 8.11 5.19
CA TYR A 5 10.54 8.37 3.84
C TYR A 5 10.17 7.22 2.91
N ASN A 6 9.97 7.54 1.62
CA ASN A 6 9.61 6.56 0.61
C ASN A 6 10.71 5.48 0.46
N GLY A 7 10.33 4.20 0.53
CA GLY A 7 11.24 3.07 0.41
C GLY A 7 11.88 2.61 1.73
N MET A 8 11.49 3.16 2.88
CA MET A 8 11.94 2.68 4.19
C MET A 8 11.44 1.25 4.49
N ALA A 9 12.10 0.54 5.40
CA ALA A 9 11.62 -0.79 5.81
C ALA A 9 10.23 -0.70 6.44
N ALA A 10 9.29 -1.56 6.02
CA ALA A 10 7.94 -1.58 6.54
C ALA A 10 7.89 -1.94 8.04
N SER A 11 8.88 -2.68 8.54
CA SER A 11 9.06 -2.99 9.96
C SER A 11 9.45 -1.77 10.81
N ASP A 12 9.95 -0.70 10.18
CA ASP A 12 10.24 0.57 10.86
C ASP A 12 8.99 1.45 11.06
N LEU A 13 7.90 1.18 10.33
CA LEU A 13 6.59 1.81 10.50
C LEU A 13 5.83 1.16 11.67
N ARG A 14 6.26 1.48 12.90
CA ARG A 14 5.68 0.89 14.11
C ARG A 14 4.31 1.50 14.45
N GLY A 15 3.38 0.66 14.90
CA GLY A 15 2.06 1.10 15.39
C GLY A 15 1.03 1.37 14.29
N VAL A 16 1.36 1.13 13.02
CA VAL A 16 0.41 1.24 11.91
C VAL A 16 -0.35 -0.08 11.72
N VAL A 17 -1.58 0.01 11.22
CA VAL A 17 -2.40 -1.16 10.90
C VAL A 17 -2.36 -1.41 9.41
N TRP A 18 -1.77 -2.55 9.03
CA TRP A 18 -1.73 -3.00 7.64
C TRP A 18 -3.03 -3.69 7.26
N GLN A 19 -3.64 -3.25 6.16
CA GLN A 19 -4.88 -3.77 5.63
C GLN A 19 -4.69 -4.26 4.19
N LYS A 20 -5.17 -5.47 3.91
CA LYS A 20 -5.31 -6.03 2.55
C LYS A 20 -6.75 -6.01 2.07
N SER A 21 -6.94 -6.17 0.76
CA SER A 21 -8.28 -6.39 0.18
C SER A 21 -8.90 -7.67 0.71
N ARG A 22 -10.23 -7.67 0.93
CA ARG A 22 -10.99 -8.89 1.28
C ARG A 22 -11.01 -9.93 0.16
N HIS A 23 -10.73 -9.50 -1.08
CA HIS A 23 -10.60 -10.38 -2.23
C HIS A 23 -9.24 -11.09 -2.29
N SER A 24 -8.30 -10.69 -1.44
CA SER A 24 -6.99 -11.33 -1.39
C SER A 24 -7.06 -12.72 -0.76
N ASN A 25 -6.40 -13.69 -1.37
CA ASN A 25 -6.30 -15.05 -0.84
C ASN A 25 -5.35 -15.14 0.38
N ALA A 26 -5.39 -16.29 1.06
CA ALA A 26 -4.51 -16.57 2.21
C ALA A 26 -3.04 -16.82 1.81
N ASN A 27 -2.75 -17.03 0.52
CA ASN A 27 -1.46 -17.53 0.03
C ASN A 27 -0.44 -16.42 -0.28
N GLY A 28 -0.62 -15.21 0.27
CA GLY A 28 0.41 -14.18 0.25
C GLY A 28 0.67 -13.58 -1.14
N GLN A 29 -0.35 -13.02 -1.78
CA GLN A 29 -0.19 -12.25 -3.04
C GLN A 29 -0.90 -10.90 -2.94
N CYS A 30 -0.90 -10.33 -1.74
CA CYS A 30 -1.70 -9.16 -1.41
C CYS A 30 -0.82 -7.92 -1.40
N VAL A 31 -1.35 -6.84 -1.97
CA VAL A 31 -0.91 -5.48 -1.63
C VAL A 31 -1.57 -5.10 -0.31
N GLU A 32 -0.78 -4.56 0.62
CA GLU A 32 -1.24 -4.05 1.90
C GLU A 32 -1.04 -2.55 1.97
N LEU A 33 -2.00 -1.86 2.58
CA LEU A 33 -1.99 -0.42 2.79
C LEU A 33 -2.08 -0.10 4.28
N ALA A 34 -1.42 0.96 4.73
CA ALA A 34 -1.54 1.48 6.09
C ALA A 34 -1.61 3.01 6.08
N ALA A 35 -2.55 3.56 6.85
CA ALA A 35 -2.60 5.00 7.10
C ALA A 35 -1.48 5.40 8.08
N LEU A 36 -0.78 6.47 7.76
CA LEU A 36 0.29 7.02 8.59
C LEU A 36 -0.22 8.21 9.42
N PRO A 37 0.42 8.52 10.56
CA PRO A 37 0.00 9.62 11.44
C PRO A 37 0.06 11.02 10.80
N ASP A 38 0.90 11.20 9.78
CA ASP A 38 1.07 12.43 9.01
C ASP A 38 0.03 12.59 7.88
N GLY A 39 -0.82 11.58 7.67
CA GLY A 39 -1.87 11.58 6.65
C GLY A 39 -1.47 10.90 5.33
N ASP A 40 -0.21 10.49 5.20
CA ASP A 40 0.26 9.70 4.07
C ASP A 40 -0.19 8.24 4.19
N VAL A 41 0.03 7.48 3.12
CA VAL A 41 -0.35 6.08 3.01
C VAL A 41 0.88 5.26 2.62
N ALA A 42 1.19 4.27 3.45
CA ALA A 42 2.20 3.28 3.15
C ALA A 42 1.61 2.11 2.37
N VAL A 43 2.32 1.62 1.36
CA VAL A 43 1.97 0.45 0.54
C VAL A 43 3.11 -0.55 0.60
N ARG A 44 2.81 -1.83 0.86
CA ARG A 44 3.81 -2.91 0.84
C ARG A 44 3.29 -4.19 0.20
N ASN A 45 4.21 -5.08 -0.13
CA ASN A 45 3.91 -6.44 -0.60
C ASN A 45 3.87 -7.41 0.59
N SER A 46 2.75 -8.07 0.80
CA SER A 46 2.57 -9.05 1.90
C SER A 46 3.54 -10.23 1.88
N ARG A 47 4.19 -10.54 0.74
CA ARG A 47 5.27 -11.57 0.68
C ARG A 47 6.56 -11.12 1.34
N PHE A 48 6.75 -9.82 1.48
CA PHE A 48 7.94 -9.20 2.05
C PHE A 48 7.48 -8.20 3.12
N PRO A 49 6.87 -8.66 4.23
CA PRO A 49 6.25 -7.78 5.22
C PRO A 49 7.27 -6.86 5.91
N ASP A 50 8.55 -7.25 5.95
CA ASP A 50 9.67 -6.45 6.45
C ASP A 50 10.44 -5.71 5.35
N GLY A 51 10.05 -5.90 4.09
CA GLY A 51 10.65 -5.25 2.93
C GLY A 51 10.30 -3.75 2.85
N PRO A 52 10.68 -3.07 1.75
CA PRO A 52 10.42 -1.65 1.60
C PRO A 52 8.91 -1.35 1.52
N ALA A 53 8.48 -0.30 2.22
CA ALA A 53 7.18 0.34 2.06
C ALA A 53 7.32 1.56 1.14
N LEU A 54 6.43 1.68 0.17
CA LEU A 54 6.29 2.89 -0.62
C LEU A 54 5.34 3.85 0.10
N ILE A 55 5.70 5.12 0.19
CA ILE A 55 4.96 6.15 0.91
C ILE A 55 4.39 7.11 -0.12
N TYR A 56 3.07 7.21 -0.15
CA TYR A 56 2.32 8.07 -1.05
C TYR A 56 1.50 9.07 -0.27
N THR A 57 1.35 10.25 -0.84
CA THR A 57 0.41 11.23 -0.34
C THR A 57 -1.01 10.71 -0.46
N LYS A 58 -1.91 11.23 0.38
CA LYS A 58 -3.33 10.93 0.28
C LYS A 58 -3.91 11.23 -1.11
N ALA A 59 -3.48 12.33 -1.74
CA ALA A 59 -3.97 12.75 -3.05
C ALA A 59 -3.57 11.77 -4.18
N GLU A 60 -2.36 11.19 -4.12
CA GLU A 60 -1.92 10.15 -5.06
C GLU A 60 -2.76 8.89 -4.93
N ILE A 61 -3.06 8.45 -3.69
CA ILE A 61 -3.92 7.29 -3.44
C ILE A 61 -5.37 7.55 -3.87
N GLU A 62 -5.92 8.73 -3.61
CA GLU A 62 -7.25 9.11 -4.07
C GLU A 62 -7.34 9.04 -5.60
N SER A 63 -6.37 9.61 -6.31
CA SER A 63 -6.28 9.57 -7.77
C SER A 63 -6.15 8.13 -8.29
N LEU A 64 -5.30 7.32 -7.67
CA LEU A 64 -5.13 5.90 -8.01
C LEU A 64 -6.44 5.12 -7.85
N ILE A 65 -7.16 5.31 -6.74
CA ILE A 65 -8.44 4.63 -6.49
C ILE A 65 -9.49 5.04 -7.52
N VAL A 66 -9.55 6.31 -7.92
CA VAL A 66 -10.44 6.77 -8.98
C VAL A 66 -10.11 6.07 -10.30
N GLY A 67 -8.84 6.04 -10.71
CA GLY A 67 -8.43 5.35 -11.94
C GLY A 67 -8.71 3.85 -11.91
N MET A 68 -8.47 3.19 -10.77
CA MET A 68 -8.82 1.77 -10.57
C MET A 68 -10.33 1.52 -10.70
N LYS A 69 -11.17 2.39 -10.13
CA LYS A 69 -12.64 2.28 -10.25
C LYS A 69 -13.15 2.53 -11.67
N ASN A 70 -12.44 3.35 -12.44
CA ASN A 70 -12.74 3.62 -13.84
C ASN A 70 -12.26 2.50 -14.79
N GLY A 71 -11.55 1.48 -14.27
CA GLY A 71 -10.99 0.39 -15.08
C GLY A 71 -9.75 0.79 -15.88
N GLU A 72 -9.12 1.94 -15.58
CA GLU A 72 -7.95 2.45 -16.32
C GLU A 72 -6.75 1.48 -16.29
N PHE A 73 -6.71 0.62 -15.28
CA PHE A 73 -5.63 -0.35 -15.04
C PHE A 73 -6.02 -1.80 -15.32
N ASP A 74 -7.22 -2.09 -15.83
CA ASP A 74 -7.71 -3.47 -16.03
C ASP A 74 -6.87 -4.24 -17.05
N HIS A 75 -6.23 -3.53 -17.99
CA HIS A 75 -5.34 -4.12 -19.00
C HIS A 75 -4.11 -4.82 -18.42
N PHE A 76 -3.75 -4.59 -17.15
CA PHE A 76 -2.68 -5.32 -16.46
C PHE A 76 -3.09 -6.73 -16.02
N VAL A 77 -4.40 -7.04 -16.00
CA VAL A 77 -4.94 -8.34 -15.58
C VAL A 77 -5.86 -8.98 -16.62
N ALA A 78 -6.20 -8.26 -17.69
CA ALA A 78 -6.87 -8.81 -18.85
C ALA A 78 -5.88 -9.62 -19.70
N ASN A 79 -6.26 -10.86 -20.06
CA ASN A 79 -5.54 -11.71 -21.01
C ASN A 79 -5.75 -11.25 -22.45
#